data_AF-A0A7W1DTV5-F1
#
_entry.id   AF-A0A7W1DTV5-F1
#
_cell.length_a   1.000
_cell.length_b   1.000
_cell.length_c   1.000
_cell.angle_alpha   90.00
_cell.angle_beta   90.00
_cell.angle_gamma   90.00
#
_symmetry.space_group_name_H-M   'P 1'
#
loop_
_entity.id
_entity.type
_entity.pdbx_description
1 polymer ?
#
loop_
_entity_poly.entity_id
_entity_poly.type
_entity_poly.pdbx_seq_one_letter_code
_entity_poly.pdbx_strand_id
1 'polypeptide(L)'
;MNRTTQIRTLPAALVALAAVGTMALAHVSATSPLPQNGPPLRDGEGAVFAMTNATAGNEIVVYRRAADGTLARLNRSVPTRGLGIGVDTDTQGPLRLSPDNRYLYAVNPGSDNITVFE
;
A
#
# COMPACT_ATOMS: atom_id res chain seq x y z
N MET A 1 5.32 -44.97 22.49
CA MET A 1 6.17 -44.61 23.64
C MET A 1 6.36 -43.10 23.54
N ASN A 2 5.43 -42.34 24.14
CA ASN A 2 5.22 -40.93 23.82
C ASN A 2 6.00 -40.07 24.82
N ARG A 3 6.98 -39.29 24.35
CA ARG A 3 7.76 -38.37 25.18
C ARG A 3 7.14 -36.98 25.10
N THR A 4 6.49 -36.58 26.19
CA THR A 4 5.94 -35.25 26.41
C THR A 4 7.06 -34.33 26.91
N THR A 5 7.40 -33.28 26.14
CA THR A 5 8.38 -32.26 26.54
C THR A 5 7.64 -31.06 27.12
N GLN A 6 7.80 -30.79 28.42
CA GLN A 6 7.30 -29.57 29.04
C GLN A 6 8.25 -28.40 28.81
N ILE A 7 7.70 -27.26 28.39
CA ILE A 7 8.41 -25.98 28.31
C ILE A 7 8.19 -25.24 29.63
N ARG A 8 9.26 -25.09 30.42
CA ARG A 8 9.29 -24.24 31.62
C ARG A 8 9.42 -22.77 31.20
N THR A 9 8.45 -21.94 31.58
CA THR A 9 8.50 -20.48 31.46
C THR A 9 9.36 -19.88 32.59
N LEU A 10 10.34 -19.03 32.23
CA LEU A 10 11.06 -18.16 33.18
C LEU A 10 10.35 -16.79 33.25
N PRO A 11 10.30 -16.12 34.42
CA PRO A 11 9.68 -14.80 34.53
C PRO A 11 10.63 -13.74 33.94
N ALA A 12 10.11 -12.90 33.05
CA ALA A 12 10.83 -11.75 32.53
C ALA A 12 10.97 -10.68 33.63
N ALA A 13 12.21 -10.32 33.94
CA ALA A 13 12.55 -9.24 34.85
C ALA A 13 12.12 -7.89 34.25
N LEU A 14 11.44 -7.09 35.07
CA LEU A 14 11.00 -5.73 34.77
C LEU A 14 12.22 -4.80 34.76
N VAL A 15 12.59 -4.27 33.58
CA VAL A 15 13.60 -3.20 33.48
C VAL A 15 12.85 -1.87 33.37
N ALA A 16 12.93 -1.07 34.43
CA ALA A 16 12.51 0.33 34.41
C ALA A 16 13.57 1.16 33.67
N LEU A 17 13.19 1.88 32.62
CA LEU A 17 14.05 2.85 31.94
C LEU A 17 13.49 4.27 32.13
N ALA A 18 14.39 5.16 32.56
CA ALA A 18 14.16 6.53 32.94
C ALA A 18 13.55 7.40 31.83
N ALA A 19 12.79 8.41 32.27
CA ALA A 19 12.18 9.42 31.43
C ALA A 19 13.21 10.25 30.65
N VAL A 20 13.03 10.36 29.33
CA VAL A 20 13.66 11.37 28.48
C VAL A 20 12.55 12.25 27.93
N GLY A 21 12.54 13.52 28.31
CA GLY A 21 11.61 14.51 27.77
C GLY A 21 11.99 14.86 26.34
N THR A 22 11.17 14.44 25.37
CA THR A 22 11.27 14.90 23.99
C THR A 22 10.24 16.00 23.76
N MET A 23 10.73 17.23 23.54
CA MET A 23 9.93 18.32 23.01
C MET A 23 9.56 17.96 21.56
N ALA A 24 8.31 17.51 21.34
CA ALA A 24 7.81 17.25 20.00
C ALA A 24 7.60 18.59 19.29
N LEU A 25 8.42 18.89 18.27
CA LEU A 25 8.05 19.91 17.29
C LEU A 25 6.79 19.42 16.59
N ALA A 26 5.68 20.11 16.80
CA ALA A 26 4.48 19.91 16.01
C ALA A 26 4.79 20.32 14.57
N HIS A 27 4.95 19.36 13.67
CA HIS A 27 4.93 19.63 12.24
C HIS A 27 3.49 20.01 11.87
N VAL A 28 3.25 21.30 11.61
CA VAL A 28 2.04 21.73 10.89
C VAL A 28 2.22 21.31 9.44
N SER A 29 1.78 20.10 9.10
CA SER A 29 1.56 19.74 7.70
C SER A 29 0.35 20.52 7.22
N ALA A 30 0.59 21.61 6.48
CA ALA A 30 -0.45 22.26 5.69
C ALA A 30 -0.92 21.28 4.61
N THR A 31 -1.82 20.38 4.99
CA THR A 31 -2.49 19.49 4.03
C THR A 31 -3.61 20.32 3.41
N SER A 32 -3.28 21.07 2.35
CA SER A 32 -4.31 21.57 1.46
C SER A 32 -5.01 20.35 0.87
N PRO A 33 -6.34 20.19 1.05
CA PRO A 33 -7.06 19.11 0.39
C PRO A 33 -6.96 19.37 -1.12
N LEU A 34 -6.09 18.62 -1.80
CA LEU A 34 -6.09 18.60 -3.25
C LEU A 34 -7.47 18.08 -3.68
N PRO A 35 -8.13 18.74 -4.64
CA PRO A 35 -9.40 18.28 -5.18
C PRO A 35 -9.29 16.80 -5.52
N GLN A 36 -10.23 15.99 -4.98
CA GLN A 36 -10.24 14.54 -5.17
C GLN A 36 -10.35 14.15 -6.65
N ASN A 37 -10.89 15.07 -7.46
CA ASN A 37 -10.76 15.09 -8.91
C ASN A 37 -10.00 16.36 -9.26
N GLY A 38 -8.68 16.25 -9.45
CA GLY A 38 -7.88 17.34 -9.99
C GLY A 38 -8.41 17.74 -11.38
N PRO A 39 -8.04 18.92 -11.90
CA PRO A 39 -8.27 19.24 -13.30
C PRO A 39 -7.73 18.11 -14.19
N PRO A 40 -8.28 17.92 -15.41
CA PRO A 40 -7.78 16.94 -16.36
C PRO A 40 -6.26 17.02 -16.45
N LEU A 41 -5.61 15.87 -16.60
CA LEU A 41 -4.17 15.81 -16.77
C LEU A 41 -3.77 16.73 -17.93
N ARG A 42 -2.84 17.64 -17.65
CA ARG A 42 -2.25 18.50 -18.68
C ARG A 42 -1.29 17.69 -19.55
N ASP A 43 -0.92 18.21 -20.72
CA ASP A 43 0.06 17.54 -21.58
C ASP A 43 1.35 17.20 -20.79
N GLY A 44 1.73 15.92 -20.84
CA GLY A 44 2.86 15.36 -20.10
C GLY A 44 2.54 14.84 -18.69
N GLU A 45 1.45 15.29 -18.07
CA GLU A 45 0.96 14.73 -16.81
C GLU A 45 0.38 13.32 -17.01
N GLY A 46 0.43 12.50 -15.96
CA GLY A 46 0.01 11.10 -16.01
C GLY A 46 -0.47 10.58 -14.67
N ALA A 47 -0.76 9.29 -14.64
CA ALA A 47 -0.98 8.53 -13.41
C ALA A 47 0.06 7.41 -13.29
N VAL A 48 0.41 7.08 -12.05
CA VAL A 48 1.15 5.86 -11.69
C VAL A 48 0.31 5.09 -10.69
N PHE A 49 0.22 3.78 -10.92
CA PHE A 49 -0.53 2.85 -10.08
C PHE A 49 0.43 1.87 -9.41
N ALA A 50 0.24 1.65 -8.12
CA ALA A 50 0.92 0.63 -7.35
C ALA A 50 -0.11 -0.23 -6.61
N MET A 51 0.25 -1.46 -6.27
CA MET A 51 -0.62 -2.39 -5.54
C MET A 51 -0.04 -2.65 -4.16
N THR A 52 -0.88 -2.70 -3.11
CA THR A 52 -0.42 -2.96 -1.74
C THR A 52 0.00 -4.40 -1.51
N ASN A 53 -0.55 -5.34 -2.28
CA ASN A 53 -0.36 -6.79 -2.15
C ASN A 53 -0.69 -7.30 -0.73
N ALA A 54 -1.62 -6.64 -0.06
CA ALA A 54 -1.98 -6.96 1.32
C ALA A 54 -2.78 -8.27 1.40
N THR A 55 -2.46 -9.12 2.38
CA THR A 55 -3.18 -10.37 2.68
C THR A 55 -4.58 -10.13 3.26
N ALA A 56 -4.85 -8.90 3.70
CA ALA A 56 -6.15 -8.45 4.15
C ALA A 56 -6.42 -7.07 3.53
N GLY A 57 -7.30 -7.02 2.52
CA GLY A 57 -7.66 -5.79 1.82
C GLY A 57 -6.56 -5.32 0.85
N ASN A 58 -6.40 -6.01 -0.28
CA ASN A 58 -5.49 -5.57 -1.34
C ASN A 58 -6.07 -4.35 -2.07
N GLU A 59 -5.25 -3.34 -2.31
CA GLU A 59 -5.69 -2.05 -2.86
C GLU A 59 -4.74 -1.51 -3.93
N ILE A 60 -5.27 -0.62 -4.77
CA ILE A 60 -4.51 0.20 -5.71
C ILE A 60 -4.23 1.56 -5.08
N VAL A 61 -2.95 1.92 -4.99
CA VAL A 61 -2.48 3.24 -4.62
C VAL A 61 -2.26 4.05 -5.90
N VAL A 62 -2.82 5.25 -5.94
CA VAL A 62 -2.79 6.12 -7.14
C VAL A 62 -1.91 7.33 -6.88
N TYR A 63 -1.07 7.66 -7.84
CA TYR A 63 -0.23 8.86 -7.85
C TYR A 63 -0.55 9.70 -9.08
N ARG A 64 -0.63 11.02 -8.92
CA ARG A 64 -0.48 11.95 -10.05
C ARG A 64 1.00 12.05 -10.37
N ARG A 65 1.35 11.90 -11.64
CA ARG A 65 2.69 12.15 -12.17
C ARG A 65 2.67 13.50 -12.88
N ALA A 66 3.48 14.44 -12.44
CA ALA A 66 3.70 15.70 -13.14
C ALA A 66 4.47 15.46 -14.45
N ALA A 67 4.51 16.47 -15.34
CA ALA A 67 5.24 16.38 -16.61
C ALA A 67 6.76 16.18 -16.43
N ASP A 68 7.31 16.63 -15.30
CA ASP A 68 8.71 16.41 -14.90
C ASP A 68 8.97 15.04 -14.24
N GLY A 69 7.93 14.21 -14.10
CA GLY A 69 7.99 12.90 -13.47
C GLY A 69 7.74 12.87 -11.96
N THR A 70 7.63 14.03 -11.29
CA THR A 70 7.38 14.08 -9.85
C THR A 70 6.05 13.41 -9.50
N LEU A 71 6.05 12.58 -8.43
CA LEU A 71 4.88 11.83 -7.99
C LEU A 71 4.23 12.48 -6.76
N ALA A 72 2.94 12.77 -6.88
CA ALA A 72 2.09 13.17 -5.75
C ALA A 72 1.05 12.07 -5.48
N ARG A 73 1.17 11.42 -4.33
CA ARG A 73 0.20 10.40 -3.90
C ARG A 73 -1.18 11.03 -3.73
N LEU A 74 -2.21 10.40 -4.26
CA LEU A 74 -3.59 10.78 -3.97
C LEU A 74 -3.98 10.28 -2.57
N ASN A 75 -4.80 11.04 -1.84
CA ASN A 75 -5.29 10.69 -0.51
C ASN A 75 -6.38 9.59 -0.54
N ARG A 76 -6.30 8.67 -1.49
CA ARG A 76 -7.23 7.58 -1.71
C ARG A 76 -6.50 6.38 -2.29
N SER A 77 -6.86 5.20 -1.81
CA SER A 77 -6.63 3.93 -2.47
C SER A 77 -7.97 3.36 -2.97
N VAL A 78 -7.92 2.46 -3.94
CA VAL A 78 -9.09 1.79 -4.50
C VAL A 78 -9.01 0.30 -4.16
N PRO A 79 -10.02 -0.27 -3.48
CA PRO A 79 -9.97 -1.69 -3.12
C PRO A 79 -10.05 -2.55 -4.38
N THR A 80 -9.15 -3.53 -4.49
CA THR A 80 -9.27 -4.57 -5.53
C THR A 80 -10.42 -5.52 -5.25
N ARG A 81 -10.90 -5.57 -3.99
CA ARG A 81 -11.85 -6.56 -3.47
C ARG A 81 -11.33 -8.00 -3.49
N GLY A 82 -10.04 -8.20 -3.77
CA GLY A 82 -9.33 -9.45 -3.58
C GLY A 82 -8.23 -9.33 -2.51
N LEU A 83 -7.44 -10.38 -2.40
CA LEU A 83 -6.34 -10.50 -1.45
C LEU A 83 -5.01 -10.71 -2.21
N GLY A 84 -3.98 -10.03 -1.73
CA GLY A 84 -2.60 -10.34 -2.06
C GLY A 84 -2.05 -11.46 -1.18
N ILE A 85 -0.75 -11.69 -1.30
CA ILE A 85 -0.03 -12.71 -0.51
C ILE A 85 1.02 -12.10 0.43
N GLY A 86 1.22 -10.77 0.40
CA GLY A 86 2.15 -10.06 1.28
C GLY A 86 3.62 -10.37 1.06
N VAL A 87 3.95 -11.11 -0.01
CA VAL A 87 5.31 -11.46 -0.44
C VAL A 87 5.49 -11.07 -1.90
N ASP A 88 6.74 -11.06 -2.39
CA ASP A 88 7.05 -10.64 -3.74
C ASP A 88 6.25 -11.39 -4.83
N THR A 89 5.87 -10.69 -5.90
CA THR A 89 5.02 -11.17 -7.00
C THR A 89 5.60 -10.84 -8.38
N ASP A 90 6.88 -10.46 -8.48
CA ASP A 90 7.52 -9.98 -9.72
C ASP A 90 7.23 -10.84 -10.97
N THR A 91 7.15 -12.17 -10.84
CA THR A 91 6.89 -13.07 -11.98
C THR A 91 5.43 -13.12 -12.45
N GLN A 92 4.48 -12.64 -11.65
CA GLN A 92 3.05 -12.73 -11.95
C GLN A 92 2.54 -11.56 -12.79
N GLY A 93 3.30 -10.46 -12.89
CA GLY A 93 2.80 -9.22 -13.49
C GLY A 93 1.59 -8.68 -12.73
N PRO A 94 1.74 -8.34 -11.43
CA PRO A 94 0.61 -8.08 -10.52
C PRO A 94 -0.28 -6.91 -10.94
N LEU A 95 0.27 -5.96 -11.73
CA LEU A 95 -0.45 -4.86 -12.35
C LEU A 95 -0.12 -4.74 -13.83
N ARG A 96 -1.15 -4.59 -14.66
CA ARG A 96 -0.99 -4.37 -16.12
C ARG A 96 -2.01 -3.37 -16.64
N LEU A 97 -1.55 -2.36 -17.37
CA LEU A 97 -2.43 -1.52 -18.20
C LEU A 97 -2.72 -2.20 -19.53
N SER A 98 -3.94 -2.03 -20.03
CA SER A 98 -4.29 -2.35 -21.41
C SER A 98 -3.53 -1.45 -22.39
N PRO A 99 -3.28 -1.90 -23.64
CA PRO A 99 -2.53 -1.11 -24.63
C PRO A 99 -3.14 0.26 -24.94
N ASP A 100 -4.45 0.42 -24.77
CA ASP A 100 -5.20 1.66 -24.98
C ASP A 100 -5.34 2.51 -23.70
N ASN A 101 -4.71 2.08 -22.60
CA ASN A 101 -4.78 2.70 -21.27
C ASN A 101 -6.19 2.83 -20.67
N ARG A 102 -7.18 2.09 -21.18
CA ARG A 102 -8.55 2.13 -20.68
C ARG A 102 -8.80 1.19 -19.50
N TYR A 103 -7.95 0.18 -19.32
CA TYR A 103 -8.14 -0.82 -18.28
C TYR A 103 -6.86 -1.01 -17.46
N LEU A 104 -7.04 -1.21 -16.16
CA LEU A 104 -6.00 -1.68 -15.25
C LEU A 104 -6.39 -3.06 -14.71
N TYR A 105 -5.56 -4.05 -14.98
CA TYR A 105 -5.71 -5.42 -14.47
C TYR A 105 -4.87 -5.60 -13.20
N ALA A 106 -5.51 -6.09 -12.15
CA ALA A 106 -4.92 -6.33 -10.84
C ALA A 106 -5.08 -7.81 -10.45
N VAL A 107 -3.97 -8.53 -10.32
CA VAL A 107 -3.96 -9.94 -9.92
C VAL A 107 -4.03 -10.06 -8.39
N ASN A 108 -4.96 -10.89 -7.89
CA ASN A 108 -5.15 -11.16 -6.46
C ASN A 108 -4.88 -12.64 -6.16
N PRO A 109 -3.61 -13.04 -5.97
CA PRO A 109 -3.24 -14.44 -5.78
C PRO A 109 -3.71 -15.03 -4.44
N GLY A 110 -3.99 -14.19 -3.44
CA GLY A 110 -4.52 -14.66 -2.15
C GLY A 110 -6.00 -15.03 -2.19
N SER A 111 -6.71 -14.66 -3.26
CA SER A 111 -8.15 -14.91 -3.42
C SER A 111 -8.51 -15.46 -4.80
N ASP A 112 -7.53 -15.91 -5.58
CA ASP A 112 -7.69 -16.56 -6.88
C ASP A 112 -8.57 -15.78 -7.90
N ASN A 113 -8.40 -14.45 -7.96
CA ASN A 113 -9.16 -13.62 -8.90
C ASN A 113 -8.34 -12.48 -9.51
N ILE A 114 -8.85 -11.92 -10.60
CA ILE A 114 -8.33 -10.68 -11.22
C ILE A 114 -9.40 -9.61 -11.08
N THR A 115 -8.99 -8.39 -10.73
CA THR A 115 -9.86 -7.20 -10.71
C THR A 115 -9.54 -6.33 -11.91
N VAL A 116 -10.58 -5.79 -12.56
CA VAL A 116 -10.46 -4.87 -13.70
C VAL A 116 -11.02 -3.51 -13.28
N PHE A 117 -10.25 -2.45 -13.52
CA PHE A 117 -10.69 -1.06 -13.37
C PHE A 117 -10.82 -0.43 -14.77
N GLU A 118 -11.80 0.46 -14.93
CA GLU A 118 -12.08 1.24 -16.16
C GLU A 118 -11.89 2.75 -15.93
#